data_AF-A0A7W0WAP4-F1
#
_entry.id   AF-A0A7W0WAP4-F1
#
_cell.length_a   1.000
_cell.length_b   1.000
_cell.length_c   1.000
_cell.angle_alpha   90.00
_cell.angle_beta   90.00
_cell.angle_gamma   90.00
#
_symmetry.space_group_name_H-M   'P 1'
#
loop_
_entity.id
_entity.type
_entity.pdbx_description
1 polymer ?
#
loop_
_entity_poly.entity_id
_entity_poly.type
_entity_poly.pdbx_seq_one_letter_code
_entity_poly.pdbx_strand_id
1 'polypeptide(L)' 'INKIGEQYELRLPLPHVEVNKVNMTKRGDQLFIEIGNFRREMILPSLLADRPAVKAMFRNGELVVQFGAATPLEV' A
#
# COMPACT_ATOMS: atom_id res chain seq x y z
N ILE A 1 0.71 -1.41 10.69
CA ILE A 1 -0.11 -2.31 9.83
C ILE A 1 -1.26 -2.76 10.68
N ASN A 2 -2.50 -2.62 10.21
CA ASN A 2 -3.70 -2.98 10.96
C ASN A 2 -4.47 -4.06 10.19
N LYS A 3 -4.99 -5.07 10.90
CA LYS A 3 -5.86 -6.11 10.31
C LYS A 3 -7.33 -5.70 10.46
N ILE A 4 -8.08 -5.72 9.38
CA ILE A 4 -9.51 -5.37 9.34
C ILE A 4 -10.27 -6.55 8.74
N GLY A 5 -10.78 -7.43 9.59
CA GLY A 5 -11.36 -8.71 9.14
C GLY A 5 -10.31 -9.57 8.43
N GLU A 6 -10.52 -9.87 7.16
CA GLU A 6 -9.57 -10.61 6.30
C GLU A 6 -8.60 -9.70 5.53
N GLN A 7 -8.81 -8.39 5.60
CA GLN A 7 -8.02 -7.38 4.90
C GLN A 7 -6.94 -6.79 5.81
N TYR A 8 -5.97 -6.12 5.19
CA TYR A 8 -4.92 -5.40 5.90
C TYR A 8 -4.82 -3.96 5.42
N GLU A 9 -4.50 -3.07 6.35
CA GLU A 9 -4.29 -1.67 6.10
C GLU A 9 -2.85 -1.29 6.48
N LEU A 10 -2.11 -0.77 5.50
CA LEU A 10 -0.80 -0.17 5.68
C LEU A 10 -0.94 1.35 5.63
N ARG A 11 -0.52 2.03 6.70
CA ARG A 11 -0.49 3.49 6.77
C ARG A 11 0.94 3.98 6.69
N LEU A 12 1.18 4.94 5.81
CA LEU A 12 2.48 5.54 5.57
C LEU A 12 2.35 7.05 5.74
N PRO A 13 2.96 7.67 6.76
CA PRO A 13 2.94 9.12 6.90
C PRO A 13 3.74 9.77 5.77
N LEU A 14 3.11 10.68 5.04
CA LEU A 14 3.72 11.51 3.99
C LEU A 14 3.40 13.00 4.26
N PRO A 15 4.00 13.59 5.31
CA PRO A 15 3.62 14.93 5.79
C PRO A 15 3.91 16.06 4.79
N HIS A 16 4.80 15.84 3.81
CA HIS A 16 5.24 16.87 2.86
C HIS A 16 4.67 16.69 1.45
N VAL A 17 3.66 15.83 1.30
CA VAL A 17 3.05 15.54 -0.01
C VAL A 17 1.72 16.28 -0.10
N GLU A 18 1.64 17.24 -1.01
CA GLU A 18 0.38 17.86 -1.39
C GLU A 18 -0.46 16.85 -2.18
N VAL A 19 -1.75 16.75 -1.82
CA VAL A 19 -2.68 15.74 -2.33
C VAL A 19 -2.84 15.89 -3.85
N ASN A 20 -2.07 15.09 -4.58
CA ASN A 20 -2.13 15.00 -6.03
C ASN A 20 -2.70 13.62 -6.43
N LYS A 21 -2.39 13.19 -7.65
CA LYS A 21 -2.62 11.83 -8.10
C LYS A 21 -1.61 10.88 -7.45
N VAL A 22 -2.10 9.91 -6.68
CA VAL A 22 -1.30 8.81 -6.16
C VAL A 22 -1.24 7.71 -7.21
N ASN A 23 -0.05 7.37 -7.69
CA ASN A 23 0.20 6.15 -8.44
C ASN A 23 0.88 5.14 -7.53
N MET A 24 0.43 3.90 -7.61
CA MET A 24 0.97 2.83 -6.79
C MET A 24 1.11 1.58 -7.65
N THR A 25 2.26 0.94 -7.57
CA THR A 25 2.54 -0.32 -8.27
C THR A 25 3.15 -1.31 -7.28
N LYS A 26 2.56 -2.50 -7.19
CA LYS A 26 3.14 -3.62 -6.44
C LYS A 26 3.82 -4.57 -7.41
N ARG A 27 5.05 -4.98 -7.13
CA ARG A 27 5.82 -5.97 -7.90
C ARG A 27 6.40 -7.00 -6.94
N GLY A 28 5.85 -8.21 -6.92
CA GLY A 28 6.23 -9.22 -5.94
C GLY A 28 5.99 -8.72 -4.52
N ASP A 29 7.06 -8.69 -3.71
CA ASP A 29 7.09 -8.14 -2.36
C ASP A 29 7.45 -6.65 -2.31
N GLN A 30 7.63 -5.96 -3.44
CA GLN A 30 7.96 -4.54 -3.46
C GLN A 30 6.74 -3.67 -3.73
N LEU A 31 6.70 -2.51 -3.08
CA LEU A 31 5.70 -1.47 -3.30
C LEU A 31 6.37 -0.17 -3.74
N PHE A 32 5.94 0.30 -4.91
CA PHE A 32 6.34 1.58 -5.50
C PHE A 32 5.20 2.57 -5.35
N ILE A 33 5.49 3.72 -4.75
CA ILE A 33 4.54 4.80 -4.52
C ILE A 33 5.09 6.05 -5.21
N GLU A 34 4.26 6.67 -6.05
CA GLU A 34 4.57 7.93 -6.73
C GLU A 34 3.45 8.95 -6.49
N ILE A 35 3.80 10.14 -5.99
CA ILE A 35 2.85 11.23 -5.75
C ILE A 35 3.52 12.55 -6.15
N GLY A 36 3.17 13.09 -7.31
CA GLY A 36 3.87 14.25 -7.86
C GLY A 36 5.37 13.97 -8.01
N ASN A 37 6.21 14.74 -7.31
CA ASN A 37 7.67 14.56 -7.30
C ASN A 37 8.17 13.60 -6.20
N PHE A 38 7.27 13.10 -5.35
CA PHE A 38 7.63 12.13 -4.31
C PHE A 38 7.61 10.72 -4.89
N ARG A 39 8.73 10.01 -4.75
CA ARG A 39 8.84 8.58 -5.10
C ARG A 39 9.41 7.82 -3.92
N ARG A 40 8.75 6.71 -3.59
CA ARG A 40 9.22 5.79 -2.55
C ARG A 40 9.08 4.36 -3.02
N GLU A 41 10.17 3.63 -2.91
CA GLU A 41 10.19 2.18 -2.99
C GLU A 41 10.30 1.63 -1.57
N MET A 42 9.57 0.55 -1.30
CA MET A 42 9.68 -0.16 -0.04
C MET A 42 9.41 -1.65 -0.22
N ILE A 43 10.13 -2.45 0.54
CA ILE A 43 9.85 -3.88 0.68
C ILE A 43 8.62 -4.02 1.58
N LEU A 44 7.63 -4.77 1.10
CA LEU A 44 6.47 -5.14 1.86
C LEU A 44 6.88 -6.22 2.88
N PRO A 45 6.37 -6.13 4.11
CA PRO A 45 6.41 -7.25 5.03
C PRO A 45 5.83 -8.50 4.35
N SER A 46 6.38 -9.68 4.65
CA SER A 46 5.92 -10.97 4.10
C SER A 46 4.40 -11.13 4.20
N LEU A 47 3.82 -10.66 5.31
CA LEU A 47 2.39 -10.59 5.53
C LEU A 47 1.64 -9.89 4.37
N LEU A 48 2.14 -8.79 3.82
CA LEU A 48 1.48 -8.04 2.74
C LEU A 48 1.95 -8.45 1.35
N ALA A 49 3.11 -9.11 1.23
CA ALA A 49 3.68 -9.55 -0.04
C ALA A 49 2.76 -10.52 -0.79
N ASP A 50 2.10 -11.44 -0.08
CA ASP A 50 1.19 -12.42 -0.71
C ASP A 50 -0.24 -11.90 -0.91
N ARG A 51 -0.46 -10.59 -0.72
CA ARG A 51 -1.80 -9.97 -0.77
C ARG A 51 -1.91 -8.98 -1.92
N PRO A 52 -3.02 -8.96 -2.67
CA PRO A 52 -3.25 -7.96 -3.68
C PRO A 52 -3.49 -6.60 -3.01
N ALA A 53 -2.87 -5.55 -3.52
CA ALA A 53 -3.19 -4.19 -3.13
C ALA A 53 -4.48 -3.75 -3.86
N VAL A 54 -5.55 -3.55 -3.11
CA VAL A 54 -6.91 -3.30 -3.64
C VAL A 54 -7.15 -1.81 -3.85
N LYS A 55 -6.70 -0.98 -2.91
CA LYS A 55 -6.97 0.46 -2.93
C LYS A 55 -5.89 1.24 -2.20
N ALA A 56 -5.63 2.45 -2.66
CA ALA A 56 -4.77 3.41 -1.99
C ALA A 56 -5.53 4.74 -1.84
N MET A 57 -5.47 5.35 -0.66
CA MET A 57 -6.14 6.62 -0.35
C MET A 57 -5.20 7.49 0.46
N PHE A 58 -5.03 8.74 0.05
CA PHE A 58 -4.32 9.73 0.85
C PHE A 58 -5.31 10.53 1.70
N ARG A 59 -5.17 10.49 3.03
CA ARG A 59 -6.02 11.24 3.96
C ARG A 59 -5.19 11.69 5.16
N ASN A 60 -5.40 12.93 5.61
CA ASN A 60 -4.78 13.48 6.82
C ASN A 60 -3.23 13.37 6.84
N GLY A 61 -2.57 13.53 5.70
CA GLY A 61 -1.11 13.41 5.62
C GLY A 61 -0.59 11.97 5.59
N GLU A 62 -1.48 10.96 5.53
CA GLU A 62 -1.12 9.55 5.47
C GLU A 62 -1.61 8.90 4.18
N LEU A 63 -0.75 8.11 3.55
CA LEU A 63 -1.15 7.16 2.53
C LEU A 63 -1.61 5.87 3.19
N VAL A 64 -2.87 5.53 2.94
CA VAL A 64 -3.53 4.32 3.44
C VAL A 64 -3.69 3.35 2.28
N VAL A 65 -3.00 2.22 2.35
CA VAL A 65 -3.07 1.15 1.36
C VAL A 65 -3.85 -0.02 1.95
N GLN A 66 -4.92 -0.41 1.27
CA GLN A 66 -5.76 -1.56 1.59
C GLN A 66 -5.30 -2.76 0.78
N PHE A 67 -5.00 -3.84 1.49
CA PHE A 67 -4.66 -5.14 0.95
C PHE A 67 -5.84 -6.08 1.16
N GLY A 68 -6.17 -6.84 0.12
CA GLY A 68 -7.24 -7.83 0.15
C GLY A 68 -6.91 -9.03 1.02
N ALA A 69 -7.80 -10.02 1.02
CA ALA A 69 -7.48 -11.32 1.59
C ALA A 69 -6.21 -11.89 0.96
N ALA A 70 -5.49 -12.73 1.69
CA ALA A 70 -4.41 -13.49 1.07
C ALA A 70 -5.00 -14.28 -0.09
N THR A 71 -4.44 -14.11 -1.27
CA THR A 71 -4.79 -14.98 -2.38
C THR A 71 -4.39 -16.39 -1.93
N PRO A 72 -5.33 -17.34 -1.80
CA PRO A 72 -4.95 -18.71 -1.59
C PRO A 72 -4.06 -19.08 -2.78
N LEU A 73 -2.87 -19.62 -2.53
CA LEU A 73 -2.12 -20.29 -3.58
C LEU A 73 -3.06 -21.38 -4.09
N GLU A 74 -3.62 -21.22 -5.29
CA GLU A 74 -4.34 -22.31 -5.94
C GLU A 74 -3.31 -23.43 -6.15
N VAL A 75 -3.45 -24.48 -5.34
CA VAL A 75 -2.68 -25.73 -5.38
C VAL A 75 -3.24 -26.66 -6.45
#